data_AF-A0A6I2GLR9-F1
#
_entry.id   AF-A0A6I2GLR9-F1
#
_cell.length_a   1.000
_cell.length_b   1.000
_cell.length_c   1.000
_cell.angle_alpha   90.00
_cell.angle_beta   90.00
_cell.angle_gamma   90.00
#
_symmetry.space_group_name_H-M   'P 1'
#
loop_
_entity.id
_entity.type
_entity.pdbx_description
1 polymer ?
#
loop_
_entity_poly.entity_id
_entity_poly.type
_entity_poly.pdbx_seq_one_letter_code
_entity_poly.pdbx_strand_id
1 'polypeptide(L)'
;MIRDLEEQALRIDDPPARQYMHEALRCYHAGAYRAAIVLSFACAFDYLRRSFEELLASGGGSKALREAFNKVREKFEAQDAYERQLLDVAASAGSVTPEERKRINALFDFRNLAAHPSGYPGTAEDARAVITTLIDVLLAKPVLLGVSELEGLLGRLQTKGFFPETELQKVAEVVAHEMKRIHSTAHAALVAKLFARQEALVSTPSYGAGHVERTNVRRFISGLWRSASSLKPLLLTRLERLAEKPETSVDLREILLEAPELFSALTILTRRRVLDYARSVADTMDGWPLLFALVQADVLQQDERDFLINSSPSLASALPLGHALTLDWPELRQRAIAGTLHRVGSSNFYTGRAAINAIQELPPEQAQQFDDRAQAEYVLQIAKAARNTTEPARTMVLNDGLGSRASFLDGFTRVLDAHAKQVLEEGSCWKEVAQLLLASGRTDSIQALLSQTANHKAEEHVGAETFALLISECPEAATAAQARLKALEANPG
;
A
#
# COMPACT_ATOMS: atom_id res chain seq x y z
N MET A 1 11.08 -48.33 -0.23
CA MET A 1 12.40 -47.76 -0.58
C MET A 1 13.11 -47.43 0.73
N ILE A 2 14.29 -47.99 0.98
CA ILE A 2 15.09 -47.66 2.16
C ILE A 2 15.57 -46.21 1.97
N ARG A 3 15.29 -45.34 2.94
CA ARG A 3 15.71 -43.94 2.91
C ARG A 3 17.15 -43.84 3.44
N ASP A 4 17.95 -43.02 2.78
CA ASP A 4 19.31 -42.74 3.22
C ASP A 4 19.29 -41.94 4.53
N LEU A 5 20.11 -42.36 5.51
CA LEU A 5 20.09 -41.76 6.85
C LEU A 5 20.81 -40.41 6.88
N GLU A 6 21.84 -40.22 6.06
CA GLU A 6 22.56 -38.94 5.96
C GLU A 6 21.67 -37.90 5.29
N GLU A 7 20.97 -38.28 4.22
CA GLU A 7 19.96 -37.42 3.56
C GLU A 7 18.85 -37.04 4.55
N GLN A 8 18.41 -37.97 5.40
CA GLN A 8 17.42 -37.66 6.42
C GLN A 8 17.92 -36.67 7.47
N ALA A 9 19.18 -36.76 7.91
CA ALA A 9 19.74 -35.82 8.86
C ALA A 9 19.79 -34.39 8.32
N LEU A 10 19.90 -34.21 6.99
CA LEU A 10 19.83 -32.89 6.36
C LEU A 10 18.46 -32.20 6.48
N ARG A 11 17.39 -32.95 6.81
CA ARG A 11 16.05 -32.40 7.06
C ARG A 11 15.92 -31.78 8.45
N ILE A 12 16.94 -31.90 9.30
CA ILE A 12 16.98 -31.27 10.61
C ILE A 12 17.50 -29.84 10.42
N ASP A 13 16.61 -28.87 10.63
CA ASP A 13 16.91 -27.45 10.44
C ASP A 13 17.82 -26.90 11.57
N ASP A 14 17.64 -27.38 12.81
CA ASP A 14 18.43 -26.96 13.99
C ASP A 14 19.87 -27.49 13.90
N PRO A 15 20.89 -26.61 13.71
CA PRO A 15 22.26 -27.06 13.53
C PRO A 15 22.82 -27.86 14.71
N PRO A 16 22.58 -27.49 15.99
CA PRO A 16 22.98 -28.29 17.15
C PRO A 16 22.36 -29.69 17.14
N ALA A 17 21.05 -29.81 16.91
CA ALA A 17 20.38 -31.11 16.86
C ALA A 17 20.87 -31.95 15.66
N ARG A 18 21.12 -31.32 14.50
CA ARG A 18 21.70 -32.03 13.35
C ARG A 18 23.08 -32.59 13.67
N GLN A 19 23.95 -31.79 14.29
CA GLN A 19 25.27 -32.24 14.73
C GLN A 19 25.16 -33.40 15.72
N TYR A 20 24.25 -33.32 16.68
CA TYR A 20 24.05 -34.38 17.67
C TYR A 20 23.48 -35.66 17.02
N MET A 21 22.55 -35.53 16.07
CA MET A 21 22.06 -36.68 15.30
C MET A 21 23.17 -37.34 14.47
N HIS A 22 24.12 -36.58 13.91
CA HIS A 22 25.28 -37.17 13.24
C HIS A 22 26.19 -37.99 14.18
N GLU A 23 26.19 -37.73 15.50
CA GLU A 23 26.84 -38.64 16.47
C GLU A 23 26.11 -39.98 16.56
N ALA A 24 24.78 -39.95 16.62
CA ALA A 24 23.98 -41.18 16.58
C ALA A 24 24.18 -41.96 15.27
N LEU A 25 24.28 -41.28 14.13
CA LEU A 25 24.60 -41.89 12.83
C LEU A 25 26.01 -42.49 12.79
N ARG A 26 27.01 -41.86 13.40
CA ARG A 26 28.36 -42.45 13.53
C ARG A 26 28.32 -43.75 14.33
N CYS A 27 27.56 -43.80 15.42
CA CYS A 27 27.34 -45.05 16.15
C CYS A 27 26.64 -46.10 15.30
N TYR A 28 25.65 -45.69 14.50
CA TYR A 28 24.94 -46.57 13.57
C TYR A 28 25.89 -47.23 12.57
N HIS A 29 26.70 -46.43 11.87
CA HIS A 29 27.64 -46.90 10.85
C HIS A 29 28.78 -47.75 11.45
N ALA A 30 29.14 -47.52 12.72
CA ALA A 30 30.11 -48.33 13.45
C ALA A 30 29.53 -49.66 14.00
N GLY A 31 28.24 -49.95 13.75
CA GLY A 31 27.56 -51.15 14.27
C GLY A 31 27.19 -51.07 15.77
N ALA A 32 27.36 -49.90 16.40
CA ALA A 32 26.99 -49.66 17.79
C ALA A 32 25.50 -49.29 17.90
N TYR A 33 24.60 -50.19 17.48
CA TYR A 33 23.17 -49.91 17.31
C TYR A 33 22.45 -49.48 18.60
N ARG A 34 22.81 -50.07 19.76
CA ARG A 34 22.26 -49.64 21.06
C ARG A 34 22.61 -48.19 21.37
N ALA A 35 23.86 -47.80 21.13
CA ALA A 35 24.30 -46.42 21.33
C ALA A 35 23.60 -45.47 20.36
N ALA A 36 23.46 -45.87 19.09
CA ALA A 36 22.71 -45.10 18.10
C ALA A 36 21.26 -44.83 18.54
N ILE A 37 20.56 -45.85 19.05
CA ILE A 37 19.19 -45.70 19.58
C ILE A 37 19.15 -44.70 20.73
N VAL A 38 20.03 -44.86 21.73
CA VAL A 38 20.05 -44.01 22.92
C VAL A 38 20.38 -42.55 22.57
N LEU A 39 21.41 -42.32 21.74
CA LEU A 39 21.80 -40.98 21.30
C LEU A 39 20.73 -40.31 20.45
N SER A 40 20.03 -41.06 19.59
CA SER A 40 18.90 -40.53 18.79
C SER A 40 17.79 -39.99 19.69
N PHE A 41 17.46 -40.73 20.76
CA PHE A 41 16.48 -40.28 21.75
C PHE A 41 16.96 -39.04 22.51
N ALA A 42 18.21 -39.04 22.97
CA ALA A 42 18.78 -37.90 23.67
C ALA A 42 18.73 -36.64 22.80
N CYS A 43 19.14 -36.74 21.53
CA CYS A 43 19.08 -35.66 20.55
C CYS A 43 17.63 -35.17 20.34
N ALA A 44 16.68 -36.07 20.12
CA ALA A 44 15.30 -35.71 19.82
C ALA A 44 14.59 -35.01 20.99
N PHE A 45 14.78 -35.52 22.21
CA PHE A 45 14.14 -34.95 23.40
C PHE A 45 14.86 -33.71 23.93
N ASP A 46 16.18 -33.58 23.72
CA ASP A 46 16.88 -32.32 23.98
C ASP A 46 16.40 -31.22 23.04
N TYR A 47 16.34 -31.49 21.73
CA TYR A 47 15.78 -30.54 20.75
C TYR A 47 14.36 -30.13 21.13
N LEU A 48 13.48 -31.11 21.37
CA LEU A 48 12.09 -30.84 21.76
C LEU A 48 12.01 -29.96 23.02
N ARG A 49 12.82 -30.24 24.04
CA ARG A 49 12.88 -29.44 25.27
C ARG A 49 13.32 -28.01 24.99
N ARG A 50 14.45 -27.82 24.28
CA ARG A 50 14.98 -26.49 23.92
C ARG A 50 13.96 -25.69 23.10
N SER A 51 13.31 -26.33 22.13
CA SER A 51 12.29 -25.67 21.33
C SER A 51 11.09 -25.21 22.17
N PHE A 52 10.66 -25.99 23.17
CA PHE A 52 9.63 -25.53 24.12
C PHE A 52 10.14 -24.42 25.06
N GLU A 53 11.40 -24.42 25.47
CA GLU A 53 12.00 -23.33 26.24
C GLU A 53 11.99 -22.01 25.45
N GLU A 54 12.47 -22.03 24.21
CA GLU A 54 12.48 -20.88 23.30
C GLU A 54 11.05 -20.38 23.00
N LEU A 55 10.12 -21.31 22.78
CA LEU A 55 8.71 -21.02 22.57
C LEU A 55 8.11 -20.25 23.76
N LEU A 56 8.34 -20.72 24.99
CA LEU A 56 7.81 -20.08 26.19
C LEU A 56 8.52 -18.77 26.52
N ALA A 57 9.84 -18.69 26.29
CA ALA A 57 10.64 -17.47 26.51
C ALA A 57 10.24 -16.33 25.57
N SER A 58 9.85 -16.65 24.33
CA SER A 58 9.30 -15.69 23.37
C SER A 58 7.85 -15.28 23.64
N GLY A 59 7.27 -15.69 24.78
CA GLY A 59 5.90 -15.36 25.16
C GLY A 59 4.83 -16.23 24.50
N GLY A 60 5.22 -17.31 23.81
CA GLY A 60 4.29 -18.30 23.26
C GLY A 60 3.73 -19.25 24.32
N GLY A 61 2.68 -19.99 23.95
CA GLY A 61 2.07 -21.03 24.79
C GLY A 61 1.06 -20.55 25.84
N SER A 62 0.08 -21.40 26.17
CA SER A 62 -0.92 -21.11 27.20
C SER A 62 -0.35 -21.18 28.62
N LYS A 63 -1.04 -20.58 29.61
CA LYS A 63 -0.67 -20.72 31.04
C LYS A 63 -0.57 -22.19 31.47
N ALA A 64 -1.53 -23.01 31.05
CA ALA A 64 -1.54 -24.44 31.32
C ALA A 64 -0.34 -25.17 30.70
N LEU A 65 0.03 -24.80 29.47
CA LEU A 65 1.22 -25.36 28.81
C LEU A 65 2.50 -24.99 29.56
N ARG A 66 2.62 -23.73 30.00
CA ARG A 66 3.76 -23.26 30.79
C ARG A 66 3.88 -24.00 32.12
N GLU A 67 2.78 -24.20 32.82
CA GLU A 67 2.74 -24.99 34.06
C GLU A 67 3.13 -26.45 33.83
N ALA A 68 2.62 -27.07 32.76
CA ALA A 68 2.95 -28.44 32.40
C ALA A 68 4.44 -28.60 32.03
N PHE A 69 4.99 -27.65 31.27
CA PHE A 69 6.40 -27.64 30.89
C PHE A 69 7.33 -27.31 32.06
N ASN A 70 6.94 -26.44 33.00
CA ASN A 70 7.74 -26.18 34.20
C ASN A 70 8.03 -27.47 35.00
N LYS A 71 7.05 -28.39 35.08
CA LYS A 71 7.26 -29.70 35.71
C LYS A 71 8.24 -30.59 34.93
N VAL A 72 8.30 -30.45 33.60
CA VAL A 72 9.32 -31.13 32.77
C VAL A 72 10.69 -30.53 33.06
N ARG A 73 10.78 -29.19 33.15
CA ARG A 73 12.02 -28.48 33.47
C ARG A 73 12.57 -28.85 34.84
N GLU A 74 11.72 -28.89 35.87
CA GLU A 74 12.11 -29.33 37.23
C GLU A 74 12.72 -30.74 37.21
N LYS A 75 12.12 -31.68 36.47
CA LYS A 75 12.67 -33.04 36.31
C LYS A 75 13.99 -33.04 35.56
N PHE A 76 14.10 -32.27 34.49
CA PHE A 76 15.34 -32.15 33.73
C PHE A 76 16.48 -31.59 34.60
N GLU A 77 16.22 -30.54 35.37
CA GLU A 77 17.18 -29.95 36.32
C GLU A 77 17.57 -30.94 37.43
N ALA A 78 16.63 -31.78 37.87
CA ALA A 78 16.87 -32.86 38.82
C ALA A 78 17.55 -34.11 38.22
N GLN A 79 17.82 -34.13 36.92
CA GLN A 79 18.33 -35.29 36.17
C GLN A 79 17.39 -36.53 36.22
N ASP A 80 16.10 -36.30 36.41
CA ASP A 80 15.06 -37.33 36.40
C ASP A 80 14.49 -37.58 35.00
N ALA A 81 13.85 -38.74 34.81
CA ALA A 81 13.19 -39.09 33.55
C ALA A 81 12.03 -38.13 33.22
N TYR A 82 12.19 -37.37 32.13
CA TYR A 82 11.27 -36.30 31.72
C TYR A 82 10.64 -36.53 30.34
N GLU A 83 11.19 -37.44 29.53
CA GLU A 83 10.89 -37.53 28.09
C GLU A 83 9.44 -37.92 27.81
N ARG A 84 8.88 -38.87 28.57
CA ARG A 84 7.46 -39.25 28.42
C ARG A 84 6.53 -38.09 28.75
N GLN A 85 6.84 -37.33 29.80
CA GLN A 85 6.06 -36.17 30.20
C GLN A 85 6.19 -35.04 29.17
N LEU A 86 7.38 -34.83 28.59
CA LEU A 86 7.57 -33.88 27.51
C LEU A 86 6.80 -34.27 26.24
N LEU A 87 6.73 -35.57 25.91
CA LEU A 87 5.88 -36.05 24.81
C LEU A 87 4.40 -35.76 25.05
N ASP A 88 3.93 -35.89 26.29
CA ASP A 88 2.55 -35.57 26.67
C ASP A 88 2.27 -34.06 26.56
N VAL A 89 3.23 -33.23 26.97
CA VAL A 89 3.19 -31.77 26.75
C VAL A 89 3.10 -31.47 25.25
N ALA A 90 3.95 -32.07 24.42
CA ALA A 90 3.95 -31.86 22.98
C ALA A 90 2.64 -32.29 22.30
N ALA A 91 2.04 -33.39 22.74
CA ALA A 91 0.74 -33.83 22.26
C ALA A 91 -0.38 -32.88 22.69
N SER A 92 -0.36 -32.41 23.94
CA SER A 92 -1.35 -31.43 24.44
C SER A 92 -1.25 -30.08 23.71
N ALA A 93 -0.05 -29.71 23.26
CA ALA A 93 0.24 -28.53 22.47
C ALA A 93 -0.19 -28.65 20.99
N GLY A 94 -0.52 -29.86 20.54
CA GLY A 94 -0.83 -30.16 19.14
C GLY A 94 0.39 -30.25 18.22
N SER A 95 1.60 -30.27 18.77
CA SER A 95 2.85 -30.42 18.01
C SER A 95 3.12 -31.86 17.58
N VAL A 96 2.44 -32.83 18.22
CA VAL A 96 2.52 -34.27 17.92
C VAL A 96 1.10 -34.83 17.82
N THR A 97 0.76 -35.49 16.71
CA THR A 97 -0.58 -36.11 16.56
C THR A 97 -0.77 -37.33 17.46
N PRO A 98 -2.01 -37.80 17.72
CA PRO A 98 -2.24 -39.04 18.47
C PRO A 98 -1.51 -40.25 17.89
N GLU A 99 -1.45 -40.38 16.56
CA GLU A 99 -0.76 -41.45 15.85
C GLU A 99 0.75 -41.35 16.03
N GLU A 100 1.30 -40.14 15.92
CA GLU A 100 2.72 -39.86 16.12
C GLU A 100 3.16 -40.13 17.56
N ARG A 101 2.34 -39.72 18.54
CA ARG A 101 2.55 -40.03 19.95
C ARG A 101 2.57 -41.53 20.18
N LYS A 102 1.68 -42.29 19.55
CA LYS A 102 1.67 -43.76 19.63
C LYS A 102 2.94 -44.37 19.05
N ARG A 103 3.42 -43.86 17.90
CA ARG A 103 4.69 -44.31 17.30
C ARG A 103 5.87 -44.05 18.23
N ILE A 104 6.02 -42.83 18.76
CA ILE A 104 7.12 -42.50 19.69
C ILE A 104 7.02 -43.34 20.97
N ASN A 105 5.81 -43.54 21.50
CA ASN A 105 5.61 -44.37 22.70
C ASN A 105 6.12 -45.81 22.52
N ALA A 106 5.93 -46.39 21.33
CA ALA A 106 6.45 -47.72 21.03
C ALA A 106 7.99 -47.76 20.97
N LEU A 107 8.63 -46.64 20.61
CA LEU A 107 10.09 -46.55 20.54
C LEU A 107 10.77 -46.47 21.91
N PHE A 108 10.06 -46.03 22.96
CA PHE A 108 10.63 -45.98 24.31
C PHE A 108 11.08 -47.37 24.81
N ASP A 109 10.40 -48.43 24.38
CA ASP A 109 10.74 -49.79 24.79
C ASP A 109 12.10 -50.20 24.20
N PHE A 110 12.34 -49.88 22.92
CA PHE A 110 13.66 -50.07 22.29
C PHE A 110 14.74 -49.26 22.98
N ARG A 111 14.48 -48.00 23.32
CA ARG A 111 15.42 -47.14 24.06
C ARG A 111 15.75 -47.71 25.44
N ASN A 112 14.75 -48.18 26.17
CA ASN A 112 14.95 -48.76 27.50
C ASN A 112 15.74 -50.08 27.42
N LEU A 113 15.41 -50.95 26.47
CA LEU A 113 16.17 -52.17 26.21
C LEU A 113 17.63 -51.85 25.85
N ALA A 114 17.86 -50.85 25.00
CA ALA A 114 19.19 -50.45 24.58
C ALA A 114 20.02 -49.82 25.71
N ALA A 115 19.42 -49.02 26.60
CA ALA A 115 20.11 -48.30 27.67
C ALA A 115 20.46 -49.17 28.89
N HIS A 116 19.68 -50.22 29.15
CA HIS A 116 19.91 -51.12 30.29
C HIS A 116 20.69 -52.38 29.89
N PRO A 117 21.37 -53.07 30.82
CA PRO A 117 22.02 -54.36 30.56
C PRO A 117 20.98 -55.49 30.43
N SER A 118 20.11 -55.37 29.42
CA SER A 118 18.96 -56.27 29.18
C SER A 118 19.33 -57.52 28.37
N GLY A 119 20.56 -57.59 27.85
CA GLY A 119 20.97 -58.60 26.86
C GLY A 119 20.42 -58.36 25.44
N TYR A 120 19.67 -57.28 25.23
CA TYR A 120 19.21 -56.87 23.90
C TYR A 120 20.39 -56.44 23.03
N PRO A 121 20.66 -57.09 21.88
CA PRO A 121 21.83 -56.78 21.07
C PRO A 121 21.70 -55.46 20.31
N GLY A 122 20.46 -55.02 20.02
CA GLY A 122 20.19 -53.96 19.06
C GLY A 122 20.49 -54.41 17.63
N THR A 123 19.59 -54.14 16.67
CA THR A 123 19.83 -54.43 15.26
C THR A 123 19.95 -53.15 14.44
N ALA A 124 20.54 -53.28 13.24
CA ALA A 124 20.60 -52.20 12.27
C ALA A 124 19.19 -51.69 11.88
N GLU A 125 18.19 -52.56 11.87
CA GLU A 125 16.81 -52.17 11.54
C GLU A 125 16.13 -51.46 12.70
N ASP A 126 16.34 -51.91 13.94
CA ASP A 126 15.80 -51.23 15.11
C ASP A 126 16.33 -49.80 15.24
N ALA A 127 17.66 -49.64 15.07
CA ALA A 127 18.28 -48.32 15.12
C ALA A 127 17.80 -47.43 13.97
N ARG A 128 17.69 -47.97 12.74
CA ARG A 128 17.16 -47.21 11.59
C ARG A 128 15.70 -46.81 11.81
N ALA A 129 14.86 -47.70 12.34
CA ALA A 129 13.47 -47.39 12.64
C ALA A 129 13.36 -46.26 13.68
N VAL A 130 14.17 -46.29 14.74
CA VAL A 130 14.23 -45.23 15.75
C VAL A 130 14.68 -43.91 15.15
N ILE A 131 15.83 -43.88 14.47
CA ILE A 131 16.41 -42.67 13.87
C ILE A 131 15.41 -42.01 12.91
N THR A 132 14.93 -42.78 11.93
CA THR A 132 14.05 -42.26 10.89
C THR A 132 12.74 -41.71 11.46
N THR A 133 12.17 -42.37 12.47
CA THR A 133 10.91 -41.94 13.10
C THR A 133 11.12 -40.69 13.94
N LEU A 134 12.20 -40.60 14.73
CA LEU A 134 12.46 -39.41 15.54
C LEU A 134 12.79 -38.20 14.65
N ILE A 135 13.48 -38.40 13.53
CA ILE A 135 13.68 -37.35 12.52
C ILE A 135 12.33 -36.89 11.97
N ASP A 136 11.52 -37.82 11.47
CA ASP A 136 10.25 -37.48 10.82
C ASP A 136 9.25 -36.79 11.76
N VAL A 137 9.18 -37.23 13.01
CA VAL A 137 8.13 -36.81 13.94
C VAL A 137 8.55 -35.62 14.79
N LEU A 138 9.82 -35.53 15.18
CA LEU A 138 10.31 -34.51 16.10
C LEU A 138 11.32 -33.56 15.44
N LEU A 139 12.43 -34.06 14.91
CA LEU A 139 13.58 -33.19 14.57
C LEU A 139 13.44 -32.43 13.24
N ALA A 140 12.72 -32.99 12.26
CA ALA A 140 12.47 -32.34 10.97
C ALA A 140 11.22 -31.44 11.01
N LYS A 141 10.63 -31.26 12.20
CA LYS A 141 9.48 -30.38 12.40
C LYS A 141 9.84 -29.26 13.38
N PRO A 142 9.53 -28.00 13.05
CA PRO A 142 9.56 -26.96 14.05
C PRO A 142 8.48 -27.25 15.11
N VAL A 143 8.79 -26.98 16.39
CA VAL A 143 7.80 -27.12 17.48
C VAL A 143 6.81 -25.97 17.37
N LEU A 144 5.74 -26.21 16.62
CA LEU A 144 4.70 -25.23 16.35
C LEU A 144 3.44 -25.57 17.15
N LEU A 145 2.77 -24.51 17.60
CA LEU A 145 1.48 -24.57 18.29
C LEU A 145 0.36 -24.41 17.26
N GLY A 146 -0.67 -25.25 17.36
CA GLY A 146 -1.85 -25.15 16.49
C GLY A 146 -2.82 -24.06 16.93
N VAL A 147 -3.47 -24.24 18.08
CA VAL A 147 -4.61 -23.38 18.50
C VAL A 147 -4.20 -22.31 19.52
N SER A 148 -3.32 -22.60 20.49
CA SER A 148 -3.01 -21.62 21.54
C SER A 148 -2.09 -20.48 21.08
N GLU A 149 -1.14 -20.73 20.18
CA GLU A 149 -0.31 -19.65 19.61
C GLU A 149 -1.11 -18.79 18.64
N LEU A 150 -2.06 -19.38 17.94
CA LEU A 150 -3.01 -18.62 17.13
C LEU A 150 -3.79 -17.66 18.03
N GLU A 151 -4.36 -18.12 19.15
CA GLU A 151 -5.03 -17.22 20.10
C GLU A 151 -4.07 -16.20 20.73
N GLY A 152 -2.84 -16.60 21.04
CA GLY A 152 -1.80 -15.70 21.53
C GLY A 152 -1.47 -14.59 20.53
N LEU A 153 -1.25 -14.93 19.26
CA LEU A 153 -1.04 -13.99 18.17
C LEU A 153 -2.22 -13.02 18.05
N LEU A 154 -3.45 -13.53 18.02
CA LEU A 154 -4.65 -12.69 17.94
C LEU A 154 -4.75 -11.73 19.13
N GLY A 155 -4.38 -12.18 20.34
CA GLY A 155 -4.29 -11.31 21.51
C GLY A 155 -3.22 -10.23 21.38
N ARG A 156 -2.04 -10.56 20.84
CA ARG A 156 -0.95 -9.60 20.62
C ARG A 156 -1.32 -8.49 19.64
N LEU A 157 -2.23 -8.73 18.68
CA LEU A 157 -2.72 -7.70 17.75
C LEU A 157 -3.41 -6.52 18.44
N GLN A 158 -3.83 -6.65 19.70
CA GLN A 158 -4.37 -5.55 20.51
C GLN A 158 -3.28 -4.55 20.96
N THR A 159 -2.01 -4.92 20.84
CA THR A 159 -0.87 -4.14 21.32
C THR A 159 -0.50 -3.06 20.30
N LYS A 160 -0.41 -1.80 20.76
CA LYS A 160 -0.04 -0.66 19.89
C LYS A 160 1.32 -0.85 19.20
N GLY A 161 2.26 -1.51 19.87
CA GLY A 161 3.60 -1.79 19.35
C GLY A 161 3.75 -3.09 18.56
N PHE A 162 2.65 -3.75 18.16
CA PHE A 162 2.73 -5.00 17.40
C PHE A 162 3.46 -4.83 16.06
N PHE A 163 3.16 -3.74 15.34
CA PHE A 163 3.94 -3.29 14.19
C PHE A 163 4.78 -2.08 14.60
N PRO A 164 6.10 -2.23 14.77
CA PRO A 164 6.98 -1.11 15.14
C PRO A 164 7.01 -0.02 14.07
N GLU A 165 6.93 -0.43 12.81
CA GLU A 165 6.94 0.42 11.63
C GLU A 165 5.71 0.12 10.77
N THR A 166 5.22 1.15 10.07
CA THR A 166 4.04 1.05 9.19
C THR A 166 4.41 0.93 7.73
N GLU A 167 5.71 0.95 7.41
CA GLU A 167 6.18 0.71 6.06
C GLU A 167 5.80 -0.71 5.63
N LEU A 168 5.28 -0.83 4.43
CA LEU A 168 4.69 -2.05 3.92
C LEU A 168 5.67 -3.25 3.90
N GLN A 169 6.93 -3.00 3.57
CA GLN A 169 7.97 -4.03 3.59
C GLN A 169 8.23 -4.54 5.02
N LYS A 170 8.24 -3.64 6.00
CA LYS A 170 8.40 -3.96 7.43
C LYS A 170 7.21 -4.71 7.99
N VAL A 171 5.99 -4.33 7.60
CA VAL A 171 4.77 -5.07 7.94
C VAL A 171 4.87 -6.51 7.41
N ALA A 172 5.31 -6.70 6.17
CA ALA A 172 5.50 -8.03 5.59
C ALA A 172 6.57 -8.86 6.31
N GLU A 173 7.69 -8.25 6.72
CA GLU A 173 8.75 -8.89 7.52
C GLU A 173 8.23 -9.39 8.88
N VAL A 174 7.46 -8.55 9.59
CA VAL A 174 6.84 -8.92 10.88
C VAL A 174 5.86 -10.07 10.68
N VAL A 175 4.97 -10.00 9.68
CA VAL A 175 4.02 -11.09 9.41
C VAL A 175 4.76 -12.38 9.04
N ALA A 176 5.80 -12.33 8.21
CA ALA A 176 6.60 -13.51 7.87
C ALA A 176 7.26 -14.14 9.09
N HIS A 177 7.74 -13.32 10.04
CA HIS A 177 8.30 -13.80 11.31
C HIS A 177 7.24 -14.51 12.18
N GLU A 178 6.06 -13.90 12.35
CA GLU A 178 4.96 -14.50 13.12
C GLU A 178 4.45 -15.81 12.49
N MET A 179 4.39 -15.86 11.16
CA MET A 179 3.94 -17.05 10.43
C MET A 179 4.86 -18.26 10.58
N LYS A 180 6.17 -18.05 10.84
CA LYS A 180 7.10 -19.15 11.16
C LYS A 180 6.75 -19.85 12.47
N ARG A 181 6.04 -19.19 13.38
CA ARG A 181 5.63 -19.72 14.70
C ARG A 181 4.33 -20.53 14.65
N ILE A 182 3.62 -20.50 13.51
CA ILE A 182 2.31 -21.14 13.35
C ILE A 182 2.43 -22.27 12.34
N HIS A 183 1.96 -23.46 12.71
CA HIS A 183 1.98 -24.62 11.81
C HIS A 183 1.13 -24.35 10.56
N SER A 184 1.58 -24.83 9.39
CA SER A 184 0.91 -24.59 8.10
C SER A 184 -0.55 -25.03 8.08
N THR A 185 -0.89 -26.10 8.80
CA THR A 185 -2.27 -26.57 8.95
C THR A 185 -3.18 -25.58 9.69
N ALA A 186 -2.62 -24.68 10.51
CA ALA A 186 -3.36 -23.66 11.24
C ALA A 186 -3.47 -22.33 10.48
N HIS A 187 -2.76 -22.15 9.35
CA HIS A 187 -2.79 -20.91 8.57
C HIS A 187 -4.19 -20.57 8.04
N ALA A 188 -4.92 -21.57 7.55
CA ALA A 188 -6.30 -21.37 7.07
C ALA A 188 -7.25 -20.93 8.19
N ALA A 189 -7.07 -21.48 9.39
CA ALA A 189 -7.83 -21.10 10.57
C ALA A 189 -7.47 -19.69 11.05
N LEU A 190 -6.18 -19.31 10.97
CA LEU A 190 -5.73 -17.95 11.27
C LEU A 190 -6.39 -16.94 10.34
N VAL A 191 -6.36 -17.19 9.01
CA VAL A 191 -7.02 -16.32 8.04
C VAL A 191 -8.51 -16.20 8.37
N ALA A 192 -9.22 -17.31 8.61
CA ALA A 192 -10.63 -17.25 8.97
C ALA A 192 -10.90 -16.40 10.22
N LYS A 193 -10.05 -16.51 11.25
CA LYS A 193 -10.18 -15.75 12.49
C LYS A 193 -9.82 -14.27 12.34
N LEU A 194 -8.83 -13.92 11.52
CA LEU A 194 -8.50 -12.52 11.21
C LEU A 194 -9.69 -11.81 10.56
N PHE A 195 -10.34 -12.43 9.57
CA PHE A 195 -11.53 -11.84 8.94
C PHE A 195 -12.73 -11.78 9.90
N ALA A 196 -12.92 -12.78 10.76
CA ALA A 196 -13.97 -12.73 11.78
C ALA A 196 -13.73 -11.60 12.80
N ARG A 197 -12.48 -11.38 13.23
CA ARG A 197 -12.08 -10.25 14.08
C ARG A 197 -12.32 -8.92 13.37
N GLN A 198 -11.96 -8.83 12.09
CA GLN A 198 -12.18 -7.64 11.28
C GLN A 198 -13.66 -7.25 11.26
N GLU A 199 -14.55 -8.20 10.97
CA GLU A 199 -16.00 -7.98 10.94
C GLU A 199 -16.55 -7.60 12.33
N ALA A 200 -16.06 -8.23 13.40
CA ALA A 200 -16.49 -7.93 14.77
C ALA A 200 -16.10 -6.52 15.24
N LEU A 201 -15.03 -5.95 14.67
CA LEU A 201 -14.48 -4.65 15.07
C LEU A 201 -15.01 -3.47 14.25
N VAL A 202 -15.89 -3.71 13.25
CA VAL A 202 -16.38 -2.67 12.33
C VAL A 202 -17.04 -1.49 13.06
N SER A 203 -17.79 -1.76 14.13
CA SER A 203 -18.51 -0.74 14.91
C SER A 203 -17.67 -0.11 16.02
N THR A 204 -16.38 -0.46 16.13
CA THR A 204 -15.52 0.08 17.18
C THR A 204 -15.26 1.57 16.94
N PRO A 205 -15.29 2.43 17.98
CA PRO A 205 -14.89 3.83 17.85
C PRO A 205 -13.46 3.97 17.30
N SER A 206 -13.15 5.11 16.68
CA SER A 206 -11.81 5.41 16.12
C SER A 206 -10.71 5.66 17.16
N TYR A 207 -10.88 5.13 18.39
CA TYR A 207 -9.95 5.26 19.49
C TYR A 207 -10.00 4.01 20.39
N GLY A 208 -8.96 3.81 21.21
CA GLY A 208 -8.87 2.71 22.16
C GLY A 208 -8.36 1.39 21.55
N ALA A 209 -8.36 0.33 22.38
CA ALA A 209 -7.73 -0.94 22.06
C ALA A 209 -8.33 -1.64 20.84
N GLY A 210 -9.66 -1.56 20.63
CA GLY A 210 -10.29 -2.19 19.48
C GLY A 210 -9.99 -1.49 18.15
N HIS A 211 -9.75 -0.17 18.14
CA HIS A 211 -9.26 0.55 16.95
C HIS A 211 -7.83 0.12 16.58
N VAL A 212 -6.97 -0.06 17.60
CA VAL A 212 -5.61 -0.59 17.44
C VAL A 212 -5.66 -2.00 16.87
N GLU A 213 -6.50 -2.87 17.45
CA GLU A 213 -6.69 -4.25 16.98
C GLU A 213 -7.16 -4.26 15.52
N ARG A 214 -8.19 -3.48 15.16
CA ARG A 214 -8.70 -3.39 13.78
C ARG A 214 -7.61 -2.94 12.79
N THR A 215 -6.77 -1.99 13.19
CA THR A 215 -5.66 -1.52 12.35
C THR A 215 -4.59 -2.58 12.17
N ASN A 216 -4.22 -3.26 13.25
CA ASN A 216 -3.22 -4.33 13.20
C ASN A 216 -3.75 -5.55 12.43
N VAL A 217 -5.04 -5.88 12.51
CA VAL A 217 -5.64 -6.96 11.71
C VAL A 217 -5.56 -6.65 10.22
N ARG A 218 -5.90 -5.42 9.79
CA ARG A 218 -5.75 -4.97 8.39
C ARG A 218 -4.31 -5.11 7.90
N ARG A 219 -3.34 -4.58 8.66
CA ARG A 219 -1.91 -4.72 8.37
C ARG A 219 -1.44 -6.16 8.30
N PHE A 220 -1.93 -7.02 9.19
CA PHE A 220 -1.59 -8.43 9.17
C PHE A 220 -2.11 -9.10 7.89
N ILE A 221 -3.33 -8.78 7.45
CA ILE A 221 -3.89 -9.26 6.17
C ILE A 221 -3.06 -8.76 4.99
N SER A 222 -2.71 -7.46 4.95
CA SER A 222 -1.84 -6.86 3.92
C SER A 222 -0.45 -7.52 3.89
N GLY A 223 0.14 -7.79 5.05
CA GLY A 223 1.43 -8.49 5.15
C GLY A 223 1.36 -9.97 4.74
N LEU A 224 0.24 -10.65 5.01
CA LEU A 224 0.00 -12.03 4.55
C LEU A 224 -0.06 -12.10 3.02
N TRP A 225 -0.69 -11.12 2.37
CA TRP A 225 -0.74 -11.04 0.91
C TRP A 225 0.67 -11.04 0.29
N ARG A 226 1.61 -10.31 0.90
CA ARG A 226 2.99 -10.18 0.39
C ARG A 226 3.90 -11.34 0.74
N SER A 227 3.78 -11.87 1.97
CA SER A 227 4.72 -12.87 2.49
C SER A 227 4.27 -14.32 2.28
N ALA A 228 2.98 -14.59 2.09
CA ALA A 228 2.43 -15.95 2.10
C ALA A 228 1.71 -16.31 0.78
N SER A 229 2.50 -16.60 -0.27
CA SER A 229 1.98 -16.94 -1.62
C SER A 229 0.95 -18.08 -1.63
N SER A 230 1.11 -19.09 -0.76
CA SER A 230 0.17 -20.22 -0.66
C SER A 230 -1.21 -19.85 -0.12
N LEU A 231 -1.32 -18.73 0.61
CA LEU A 231 -2.58 -18.27 1.21
C LEU A 231 -3.35 -17.28 0.35
N LYS A 232 -2.74 -16.77 -0.74
CA LYS A 232 -3.36 -15.79 -1.63
C LYS A 232 -4.76 -16.18 -2.13
N PRO A 233 -5.03 -17.42 -2.59
CA PRO A 233 -6.38 -17.80 -3.03
C PRO A 233 -7.42 -17.68 -1.91
N LEU A 234 -7.05 -18.10 -0.69
CA LEU A 234 -7.93 -18.03 0.47
C LEU A 234 -8.19 -16.57 0.90
N LEU A 235 -7.15 -15.73 0.87
CA LEU A 235 -7.27 -14.29 1.16
C LEU A 235 -8.22 -13.62 0.17
N LEU A 236 -8.07 -13.88 -1.13
CA LEU A 236 -8.93 -13.29 -2.17
C LEU A 236 -10.40 -13.64 -1.93
N THR A 237 -10.73 -14.92 -1.73
CA THR A 237 -12.11 -15.34 -1.44
C THR A 237 -12.71 -14.62 -0.24
N ARG A 238 -11.90 -14.29 0.78
CA ARG A 238 -12.36 -13.59 1.98
C ARG A 238 -12.49 -12.08 1.76
N LEU A 239 -11.58 -11.47 1.00
CA LEU A 239 -11.62 -10.05 0.65
C LEU A 239 -12.81 -9.72 -0.27
N GLU A 240 -13.12 -10.60 -1.21
CA GLU A 240 -14.29 -10.44 -2.08
C GLU A 240 -15.60 -10.40 -1.29
N ARG A 241 -15.70 -11.20 -0.21
CA ARG A 241 -16.84 -11.15 0.72
C ARG A 241 -16.89 -9.85 1.53
N LEU A 242 -15.75 -9.24 1.85
CA LEU A 242 -15.75 -7.92 2.48
C LEU A 242 -16.27 -6.83 1.52
N ALA A 243 -16.02 -6.98 0.22
CA ALA A 243 -16.51 -6.05 -0.79
C ALA A 243 -18.04 -6.12 -1.00
N GLU A 244 -18.67 -7.22 -0.59
CA GLU A 244 -20.14 -7.40 -0.69
C GLU A 244 -20.92 -6.61 0.35
N LYS A 245 -20.27 -6.21 1.45
CA LYS A 245 -20.90 -5.54 2.59
C LYS A 245 -20.49 -4.07 2.66
N PRO A 246 -21.43 -3.11 2.63
CA PRO A 246 -21.11 -1.68 2.72
C PRO A 246 -20.33 -1.31 3.98
N GLU A 247 -20.59 -1.97 5.11
CA GLU A 247 -19.98 -1.63 6.40
C GLU A 247 -18.48 -1.97 6.47
N THR A 248 -18.02 -2.92 5.66
CA THR A 248 -16.61 -3.35 5.56
C THR A 248 -15.88 -2.75 4.36
N SER A 249 -16.54 -1.90 3.57
CA SER A 249 -15.94 -1.19 2.43
C SER A 249 -14.73 -0.33 2.83
N VAL A 250 -14.80 0.29 4.02
CA VAL A 250 -13.69 1.06 4.61
C VAL A 250 -12.49 0.15 4.89
N ASP A 251 -12.71 -1.08 5.37
CA ASP A 251 -11.60 -1.99 5.67
C ASP A 251 -10.93 -2.49 4.40
N LEU A 252 -11.72 -2.81 3.38
CA LEU A 252 -11.19 -3.16 2.08
C LEU A 252 -10.39 -2.02 1.45
N ARG A 253 -10.89 -0.77 1.52
CA ARG A 253 -10.14 0.43 1.11
C ARG A 253 -8.79 0.48 1.79
N GLU A 254 -8.75 0.29 3.10
CA GLU A 254 -7.55 0.47 3.90
C GLU A 254 -6.54 -0.66 3.67
N ILE A 255 -7.02 -1.89 3.46
CA ILE A 255 -6.17 -3.01 3.00
C ILE A 255 -5.60 -2.71 1.61
N LEU A 256 -6.39 -2.13 0.68
CA LEU A 256 -5.92 -1.76 -0.65
C LEU A 256 -4.97 -0.55 -0.65
N LEU A 257 -5.10 0.37 0.30
CA LEU A 257 -4.13 1.45 0.52
C LEU A 257 -2.78 0.90 0.96
N GLU A 258 -2.80 -0.12 1.81
CA GLU A 258 -1.59 -0.79 2.26
C GLU A 258 -1.02 -1.75 1.20
N ALA A 259 -1.85 -2.41 0.39
CA ALA A 259 -1.42 -3.37 -0.63
C ALA A 259 -2.17 -3.16 -1.96
N PRO A 260 -1.86 -2.08 -2.73
CA PRO A 260 -2.60 -1.74 -3.94
C PRO A 260 -2.47 -2.79 -5.05
N GLU A 261 -1.37 -3.55 -5.09
CA GLU A 261 -1.17 -4.68 -6.01
C GLU A 261 -2.22 -5.79 -5.82
N LEU A 262 -2.89 -5.86 -4.67
CA LEU A 262 -3.97 -6.81 -4.43
C LEU A 262 -5.15 -6.56 -5.38
N PHE A 263 -5.36 -5.31 -5.79
CA PHE A 263 -6.46 -4.94 -6.68
C PHE A 263 -6.44 -5.76 -7.97
N SER A 264 -5.27 -6.02 -8.56
CA SER A 264 -5.11 -6.80 -9.80
C SER A 264 -5.59 -8.25 -9.69
N ALA A 265 -5.62 -8.79 -8.48
CA ALA A 265 -6.01 -10.17 -8.23
C ALA A 265 -7.51 -10.34 -7.90
N LEU A 266 -8.24 -9.24 -7.71
CA LEU A 266 -9.69 -9.27 -7.45
C LEU A 266 -10.46 -9.59 -8.74
N THR A 267 -11.61 -10.25 -8.60
CA THR A 267 -12.56 -10.42 -9.71
C THR A 267 -13.04 -9.08 -10.28
N ILE A 268 -13.40 -9.07 -11.57
CA ILE A 268 -13.94 -7.88 -12.27
C ILE A 268 -15.11 -7.25 -11.51
N LEU A 269 -16.03 -8.06 -10.98
CA LEU A 269 -17.16 -7.58 -10.19
C LEU A 269 -16.70 -6.87 -8.90
N THR A 270 -15.73 -7.45 -8.21
CA THR A 270 -15.20 -6.88 -6.95
C THR A 270 -14.41 -5.60 -7.22
N ARG A 271 -13.58 -5.57 -8.27
CA ARG A 271 -12.89 -4.36 -8.73
C ARG A 271 -13.90 -3.27 -9.01
N ARG A 272 -14.99 -3.59 -9.72
CA ARG A 272 -16.05 -2.63 -10.01
C ARG A 272 -16.70 -2.06 -8.74
N ARG A 273 -17.01 -2.92 -7.75
CA ARG A 273 -17.54 -2.47 -6.44
C ARG A 273 -16.58 -1.53 -5.71
N VAL A 274 -15.28 -1.84 -5.72
CA VAL A 274 -14.25 -0.99 -5.11
C VAL A 274 -14.19 0.37 -5.80
N LEU A 275 -14.20 0.40 -7.14
CA LEU A 275 -14.17 1.65 -7.90
C LEU A 275 -15.47 2.46 -7.74
N ASP A 276 -16.62 1.79 -7.71
CA ASP A 276 -17.93 2.41 -7.42
C ASP A 276 -17.93 3.04 -6.01
N TYR A 277 -17.35 2.35 -5.02
CA TYR A 277 -17.17 2.89 -3.66
C TYR A 277 -16.23 4.09 -3.67
N ALA A 278 -15.02 3.95 -4.23
CA ALA A 278 -14.04 5.03 -4.32
C ALA A 278 -14.62 6.28 -4.98
N ARG A 279 -15.45 6.09 -6.02
CA ARG A 279 -16.24 7.15 -6.65
C ARG A 279 -17.25 7.76 -5.70
N SER A 280 -18.03 6.95 -4.97
CA SER A 280 -19.07 7.45 -4.06
C SER A 280 -18.53 8.32 -2.92
N VAL A 281 -17.26 8.10 -2.54
CA VAL A 281 -16.54 8.89 -1.52
C VAL A 281 -15.48 9.81 -2.13
N ALA A 282 -15.48 10.00 -3.46
CA ALA A 282 -14.49 10.84 -4.15
C ALA A 282 -14.64 12.31 -3.76
N ASP A 283 -15.85 12.77 -3.42
CA ASP A 283 -16.06 14.15 -2.97
C ASP A 283 -15.64 14.35 -1.50
N THR A 284 -15.31 13.27 -0.78
CA THR A 284 -14.72 13.34 0.56
C THR A 284 -13.21 13.16 0.49
N MET A 285 -12.49 13.57 1.54
CA MET A 285 -11.05 13.32 1.65
C MET A 285 -10.70 11.82 1.66
N ASP A 286 -11.68 10.93 1.67
CA ASP A 286 -11.48 9.50 1.84
C ASP A 286 -11.31 8.74 0.52
N GLY A 287 -11.88 9.19 -0.60
CA GLY A 287 -11.80 8.47 -1.88
C GLY A 287 -10.45 8.57 -2.59
N TRP A 288 -9.81 9.75 -2.54
CA TRP A 288 -8.59 10.03 -3.32
C TRP A 288 -7.36 9.20 -2.96
N PRO A 289 -7.05 8.97 -1.67
CA PRO A 289 -5.88 8.18 -1.33
C PRO A 289 -5.89 6.80 -2.01
N LEU A 290 -7.07 6.18 -2.11
CA LEU A 290 -7.20 4.86 -2.73
C LEU A 290 -6.94 4.94 -4.23
N LEU A 291 -7.60 5.87 -4.93
CA LEU A 291 -7.38 6.06 -6.36
C LEU A 291 -5.93 6.40 -6.67
N PHE A 292 -5.31 7.28 -5.89
CA PHE A 292 -3.89 7.61 -6.02
C PHE A 292 -3.00 6.38 -5.86
N ALA A 293 -3.23 5.56 -4.83
CA ALA A 293 -2.48 4.33 -4.60
C ALA A 293 -2.64 3.32 -5.76
N LEU A 294 -3.86 3.17 -6.30
CA LEU A 294 -4.13 2.26 -7.42
C LEU A 294 -3.48 2.73 -8.73
N VAL A 295 -3.45 4.03 -8.99
CA VAL A 295 -2.79 4.58 -10.18
C VAL A 295 -1.27 4.48 -10.05
N GLN A 296 -0.71 4.84 -8.90
CA GLN A 296 0.73 4.73 -8.63
C GLN A 296 1.24 3.28 -8.74
N ALA A 297 0.42 2.31 -8.35
CA ALA A 297 0.74 0.89 -8.48
C ALA A 297 0.52 0.33 -9.91
N ASP A 298 0.01 1.13 -10.84
CA ASP A 298 -0.32 0.75 -12.22
C ASP A 298 -1.21 -0.51 -12.32
N VAL A 299 -2.24 -0.59 -11.46
CA VAL A 299 -3.14 -1.76 -11.38
C VAL A 299 -4.51 -1.55 -12.05
N LEU A 300 -4.78 -0.34 -12.55
CA LEU A 300 -6.03 0.00 -13.23
C LEU A 300 -5.97 -0.31 -14.72
N GLN A 301 -6.97 -1.04 -15.22
CA GLN A 301 -7.16 -1.31 -16.64
C GLN A 301 -7.75 -0.08 -17.36
N GLN A 302 -7.62 -0.03 -18.69
CA GLN A 302 -8.08 1.13 -19.47
C GLN A 302 -9.60 1.36 -19.35
N ASP A 303 -10.40 0.31 -19.40
CA ASP A 303 -11.86 0.40 -19.25
C ASP A 303 -12.29 0.90 -17.86
N GLU A 304 -11.50 0.60 -16.83
CA GLU A 304 -11.71 1.09 -15.47
C GLU A 304 -11.31 2.56 -15.31
N ARG A 305 -10.22 2.97 -15.97
CA ARG A 305 -9.83 4.38 -16.09
C ARG A 305 -10.95 5.17 -16.78
N ASP A 306 -11.42 4.67 -17.92
CA ASP A 306 -12.52 5.27 -18.67
C ASP A 306 -13.80 5.33 -17.84
N PHE A 307 -14.10 4.27 -17.08
CA PHE A 307 -15.23 4.26 -16.17
C PHE A 307 -15.15 5.36 -15.10
N LEU A 308 -14.02 5.47 -14.40
CA LEU A 308 -13.82 6.46 -13.35
C LEU A 308 -13.98 7.87 -13.90
N ILE A 309 -13.34 8.14 -15.04
CA ILE A 309 -13.40 9.42 -15.72
C ILE A 309 -14.83 9.75 -16.17
N ASN A 310 -15.48 8.85 -16.91
CA ASN A 310 -16.77 9.17 -17.53
C ASN A 310 -17.94 9.19 -16.55
N SER A 311 -17.81 8.48 -15.42
CA SER A 311 -18.93 8.30 -14.49
C SER A 311 -18.96 9.31 -13.34
N SER A 312 -17.95 10.19 -13.22
CA SER A 312 -17.97 11.25 -12.22
C SER A 312 -17.25 12.52 -12.73
N PRO A 313 -18.00 13.58 -13.10
CA PRO A 313 -17.44 14.88 -13.38
C PRO A 313 -16.71 15.49 -12.17
N SER A 314 -17.15 15.15 -10.96
CA SER A 314 -16.55 15.65 -9.72
C SER A 314 -15.19 15.04 -9.45
N LEU A 315 -14.88 13.87 -10.02
CA LEU A 315 -13.63 13.14 -9.80
C LEU A 315 -12.40 14.02 -10.09
N ALA A 316 -12.35 14.61 -11.28
CA ALA A 316 -11.26 15.49 -11.68
C ALA A 316 -11.22 16.80 -10.89
N SER A 317 -12.37 17.21 -10.34
CA SER A 317 -12.48 18.44 -9.57
C SER A 317 -12.04 18.27 -8.10
N ALA A 318 -12.18 17.07 -7.54
CA ALA A 318 -11.92 16.81 -6.13
C ALA A 318 -10.49 16.28 -5.85
N LEU A 319 -9.78 15.76 -6.87
CA LEU A 319 -8.35 15.46 -6.74
C LEU A 319 -7.53 16.78 -6.70
N PRO A 320 -6.62 16.97 -5.73
CA PRO A 320 -5.74 18.13 -5.73
C PRO A 320 -4.87 18.16 -6.99
N LEU A 321 -4.81 19.31 -7.67
CA LEU A 321 -4.14 19.46 -8.96
C LEU A 321 -2.71 18.92 -8.95
N GLY A 322 -1.90 19.24 -7.93
CA GLY A 322 -0.53 18.75 -7.82
C GLY A 322 -0.41 17.23 -7.81
N HIS A 323 -1.38 16.50 -7.24
CA HIS A 323 -1.40 15.04 -7.31
C HIS A 323 -1.83 14.55 -8.69
N ALA A 324 -2.81 15.19 -9.33
CA ALA A 324 -3.23 14.82 -10.69
C ALA A 324 -2.07 14.92 -11.71
N LEU A 325 -1.19 15.91 -11.55
CA LEU A 325 -0.05 16.14 -12.45
C LEU A 325 1.11 15.16 -12.23
N THR A 326 1.18 14.45 -11.11
CA THR A 326 2.20 13.40 -10.87
C THR A 326 1.77 12.03 -11.36
N LEU A 327 0.50 11.84 -11.70
CA LEU A 327 -0.02 10.58 -12.19
C LEU A 327 0.24 10.43 -13.70
N ASP A 328 0.60 9.21 -14.10
CA ASP A 328 0.68 8.82 -15.50
C ASP A 328 -0.72 8.52 -16.07
N TRP A 329 -1.55 9.58 -16.13
CA TRP A 329 -2.93 9.51 -16.57
C TRP A 329 -3.34 10.81 -17.30
N PRO A 330 -3.10 10.89 -18.63
CA PRO A 330 -3.29 12.12 -19.41
C PRO A 330 -4.71 12.69 -19.37
N GLU A 331 -5.73 11.84 -19.44
CA GLU A 331 -7.13 12.28 -19.47
C GLU A 331 -7.58 12.87 -18.13
N LEU A 332 -7.15 12.24 -17.02
CA LEU A 332 -7.40 12.77 -15.67
C LEU A 332 -6.68 14.11 -15.48
N ARG A 333 -5.43 14.22 -15.96
CA ARG A 333 -4.64 15.44 -15.93
C ARG A 333 -5.34 16.58 -16.66
N GLN A 334 -5.77 16.35 -17.90
CA GLN A 334 -6.47 17.36 -18.70
C GLN A 334 -7.75 17.82 -18.00
N ARG A 335 -8.54 16.90 -17.42
CA ARG A 335 -9.76 17.26 -16.69
C ARG A 335 -9.47 18.01 -15.39
N ALA A 336 -8.41 17.65 -14.66
CA ALA A 336 -8.02 18.34 -13.44
C ALA A 336 -7.54 19.78 -13.72
N ILE A 337 -6.78 19.97 -14.81
CA ILE A 337 -6.40 21.29 -15.31
C ILE A 337 -7.66 22.09 -15.66
N ALA A 338 -8.51 21.57 -16.55
CA ALA A 338 -9.73 22.27 -16.98
C ALA A 338 -10.66 22.61 -15.80
N GLY A 339 -10.87 21.68 -14.86
CA GLY A 339 -11.66 21.92 -13.66
C GLY A 339 -11.05 22.98 -12.74
N THR A 340 -9.72 23.02 -12.62
CA THR A 340 -9.05 24.07 -11.83
C THR A 340 -9.14 25.43 -12.50
N LEU A 341 -8.92 25.50 -13.82
CA LEU A 341 -9.07 26.74 -14.60
C LEU A 341 -10.50 27.29 -14.53
N HIS A 342 -11.51 26.42 -14.60
CA HIS A 342 -12.89 26.82 -14.41
C HIS A 342 -13.13 27.45 -13.02
N ARG A 343 -12.54 26.88 -11.96
CA ARG A 343 -12.62 27.43 -10.61
C ARG A 343 -11.85 28.74 -10.45
N VAL A 344 -10.75 28.96 -11.17
CA VAL A 344 -10.02 30.24 -11.18
C VAL A 344 -10.98 31.37 -11.55
N GLY A 345 -11.82 31.18 -12.57
CA GLY A 345 -12.81 32.16 -13.03
C GLY A 345 -14.12 32.22 -12.25
N SER A 346 -14.17 31.58 -11.08
CA SER A 346 -15.35 31.56 -10.20
C SER A 346 -15.69 32.96 -9.70
N SER A 347 -17.00 33.28 -9.63
CA SER A 347 -17.48 34.50 -8.96
C SER A 347 -17.36 34.43 -7.43
N ASN A 348 -17.25 33.23 -6.86
CA ASN A 348 -16.88 33.05 -5.45
C ASN A 348 -15.37 33.26 -5.28
N PHE A 349 -15.02 34.36 -4.61
CA PHE A 349 -13.64 34.77 -4.34
C PHE A 349 -12.79 33.69 -3.66
N TYR A 350 -13.33 32.98 -2.67
CA TYR A 350 -12.58 31.94 -1.95
C TYR A 350 -12.24 30.75 -2.85
N THR A 351 -13.20 30.32 -3.67
CA THR A 351 -13.00 29.25 -4.65
C THR A 351 -11.97 29.65 -5.70
N GLY A 352 -12.07 30.87 -6.22
CA GLY A 352 -11.11 31.42 -7.20
C GLY A 352 -9.70 31.52 -6.61
N ARG A 353 -9.56 32.10 -5.41
CA ARG A 353 -8.26 32.24 -4.74
C ARG A 353 -7.62 30.90 -4.42
N ALA A 354 -8.39 29.92 -3.94
CA ALA A 354 -7.88 28.57 -3.69
C ALA A 354 -7.35 27.91 -4.98
N ALA A 355 -8.06 28.07 -6.10
CA ALA A 355 -7.62 27.53 -7.39
C ALA A 355 -6.38 28.26 -7.95
N ILE A 356 -6.29 29.59 -7.80
CA ILE A 356 -5.11 30.38 -8.16
C ILE A 356 -3.90 29.90 -7.35
N ASN A 357 -4.03 29.80 -6.03
CA ASN A 357 -2.95 29.33 -5.16
C ASN A 357 -2.49 27.91 -5.56
N ALA A 358 -3.43 27.00 -5.83
CA ALA A 358 -3.12 25.64 -6.25
C ALA A 358 -2.26 25.57 -7.53
N ILE A 359 -2.42 26.52 -8.46
CA ILE A 359 -1.59 26.63 -9.67
C ILE A 359 -0.26 27.32 -9.36
N GLN A 360 -0.26 28.36 -8.52
CA GLN A 360 0.94 29.11 -8.15
C GLN A 360 1.95 28.30 -7.32
N GLU A 361 1.45 27.39 -6.49
CA GLU A 361 2.26 26.52 -5.64
C GLU A 361 2.89 25.33 -6.37
N LEU A 362 2.52 25.08 -7.64
CA LEU A 362 3.11 23.96 -8.39
C LEU A 362 4.64 24.11 -8.57
N PRO A 363 5.40 23.01 -8.59
CA PRO A 363 6.77 23.03 -9.09
C PRO A 363 6.83 23.46 -10.57
N PRO A 364 7.91 24.12 -11.03
CA PRO A 364 8.06 24.51 -12.44
C PRO A 364 7.85 23.38 -13.44
N GLU A 365 8.33 22.17 -13.13
CA GLU A 365 8.17 20.96 -13.95
C GLU A 365 6.70 20.56 -14.15
N GLN A 366 5.87 20.74 -13.11
CA GLN A 366 4.43 20.46 -13.20
C GLN A 366 3.69 21.57 -13.95
N ALA A 367 4.11 22.83 -13.78
CA ALA A 367 3.52 23.96 -14.49
C ALA A 367 3.74 23.89 -16.02
N GLN A 368 4.84 23.28 -16.47
CA GLN A 368 5.12 23.04 -17.89
C GLN A 368 4.14 22.04 -18.56
N GLN A 369 3.37 21.29 -17.77
CA GLN A 369 2.36 20.38 -18.29
C GLN A 369 1.08 21.11 -18.75
N PHE A 370 0.96 22.42 -18.49
CA PHE A 370 -0.09 23.26 -19.07
C PHE A 370 0.29 23.62 -20.50
N ASP A 371 -0.49 23.15 -21.46
CA ASP A 371 -0.33 23.57 -22.86
C ASP A 371 -0.67 25.05 -23.05
N ASP A 372 -0.32 25.61 -24.22
CA ASP A 372 -0.51 27.02 -24.52
C ASP A 372 -1.97 27.46 -24.35
N ARG A 373 -2.92 26.58 -24.66
CA ARG A 373 -4.36 26.84 -24.52
C ARG A 373 -4.77 26.93 -23.06
N ALA A 374 -4.31 26.02 -22.21
CA ALA A 374 -4.55 26.03 -20.78
C ALA A 374 -3.90 27.25 -20.10
N GLN A 375 -2.70 27.64 -20.55
CA GLN A 375 -2.03 28.85 -20.09
C GLN A 375 -2.83 30.12 -20.48
N ALA A 376 -3.29 30.20 -21.72
CA ALA A 376 -4.15 31.30 -22.18
C ALA A 376 -5.47 31.36 -21.41
N GLU A 377 -6.11 30.21 -21.20
CA GLU A 377 -7.35 30.13 -20.43
C GLU A 377 -7.14 30.57 -18.98
N TYR A 378 -6.01 30.26 -18.34
CA TYR A 378 -5.70 30.75 -17.00
C TYR A 378 -5.74 32.29 -16.92
N VAL A 379 -5.10 32.98 -17.88
CA VAL A 379 -5.09 34.45 -17.94
C VAL A 379 -6.52 35.00 -18.08
N LEU A 380 -7.32 34.42 -18.97
CA LEU A 380 -8.70 34.82 -19.20
C LEU A 380 -9.60 34.56 -17.98
N GLN A 381 -9.40 33.44 -17.28
CA GLN A 381 -10.18 33.09 -16.09
C GLN A 381 -9.82 34.01 -14.90
N ILE A 382 -8.55 34.43 -14.74
CA ILE A 382 -8.17 35.44 -13.74
C ILE A 382 -8.89 36.76 -14.04
N ALA A 383 -8.86 37.22 -15.29
CA ALA A 383 -9.54 38.46 -15.70
C ALA A 383 -11.05 38.38 -15.44
N LYS A 384 -11.67 37.23 -15.72
CA LYS A 384 -13.08 36.97 -15.41
C LYS A 384 -13.37 37.01 -13.92
N ALA A 385 -12.51 36.44 -13.07
CA ALA A 385 -12.65 36.51 -11.61
C ALA A 385 -12.50 37.94 -11.09
N ALA A 386 -11.53 38.69 -11.60
CA ALA A 386 -11.33 40.10 -11.26
C ALA A 386 -12.57 40.96 -11.59
N ARG A 387 -13.19 40.72 -12.74
CA ARG A 387 -14.42 41.43 -13.16
C ARG A 387 -15.58 41.19 -12.18
N ASN A 388 -15.73 39.95 -11.70
CA ASN A 388 -16.88 39.51 -10.91
C ASN A 388 -16.72 39.68 -9.39
N THR A 389 -15.64 40.32 -8.93
CA THR A 389 -15.35 40.51 -7.49
C THR A 389 -15.40 41.99 -7.09
N THR A 390 -15.42 42.26 -5.77
CA THR A 390 -15.42 43.62 -5.21
C THR A 390 -14.07 44.32 -5.45
N GLU A 391 -14.01 45.65 -5.43
CA GLU A 391 -12.76 46.37 -5.75
C GLU A 391 -11.50 45.96 -4.96
N PRO A 392 -11.58 45.71 -3.63
CA PRO A 392 -10.42 45.21 -2.89
C PRO A 392 -9.98 43.81 -3.36
N ALA A 393 -10.94 42.94 -3.66
CA ALA A 393 -10.70 41.59 -4.16
C ALA A 393 -10.17 41.60 -5.60
N ARG A 394 -10.71 42.48 -6.45
CA ARG A 394 -10.25 42.69 -7.83
C ARG A 394 -8.79 43.10 -7.86
N THR A 395 -8.41 44.09 -7.06
CA THR A 395 -7.02 44.58 -6.99
C THR A 395 -6.06 43.45 -6.59
N MET A 396 -6.47 42.63 -5.61
CA MET A 396 -5.68 41.47 -5.18
C MET A 396 -5.58 40.40 -6.28
N VAL A 397 -6.67 40.08 -6.98
CA VAL A 397 -6.67 39.09 -8.08
C VAL A 397 -5.83 39.58 -9.26
N LEU A 398 -5.85 40.88 -9.59
CA LEU A 398 -5.06 41.43 -10.69
C LEU A 398 -3.57 41.50 -10.37
N ASN A 399 -3.20 41.91 -9.15
CA ASN A 399 -1.81 42.05 -8.76
C ASN A 399 -1.15 40.70 -8.44
N ASP A 400 -1.87 39.82 -7.77
CA ASP A 400 -1.32 38.53 -7.34
C ASP A 400 -1.67 37.40 -8.30
N GLY A 401 -2.65 37.55 -9.20
CA GLY A 401 -3.26 36.43 -9.93
C GLY A 401 -2.27 35.68 -10.80
N LEU A 402 -1.44 36.40 -11.56
CA LEU A 402 -0.38 35.76 -12.35
C LEU A 402 0.80 35.34 -11.47
N GLY A 403 1.21 36.14 -10.49
CA GLY A 403 2.21 35.77 -9.48
C GLY A 403 3.44 35.03 -10.04
N SER A 404 3.72 33.84 -9.51
CA SER A 404 4.80 32.94 -9.96
C SER A 404 4.60 32.32 -11.36
N ARG A 405 3.46 32.59 -12.00
CA ARG A 405 3.02 32.08 -13.30
C ARG A 405 2.94 33.17 -14.37
N ALA A 406 3.71 34.24 -14.23
CA ALA A 406 3.87 35.24 -15.29
C ALA A 406 4.32 34.62 -16.64
N SER A 407 5.00 33.47 -16.62
CA SER A 407 5.36 32.72 -17.83
C SER A 407 4.15 32.18 -18.62
N PHE A 408 2.96 32.05 -18.02
CA PHE A 408 1.75 31.63 -18.74
C PHE A 408 1.31 32.68 -19.78
N LEU A 409 1.84 33.92 -19.68
CA LEU A 409 1.67 34.93 -20.73
C LEU A 409 2.34 34.55 -22.05
N ASP A 410 3.36 33.68 -22.03
CA ASP A 410 4.00 33.16 -23.23
C ASP A 410 3.01 32.31 -24.03
N GLY A 411 2.33 31.36 -23.38
CA GLY A 411 1.27 30.56 -23.97
C GLY A 411 0.10 31.42 -24.43
N PHE A 412 -0.33 32.39 -23.61
CA PHE A 412 -1.38 33.34 -24.01
C PHE A 412 -1.02 34.10 -25.29
N THR A 413 0.22 34.56 -25.41
CA THR A 413 0.70 35.30 -26.58
C THR A 413 0.75 34.40 -27.83
N ARG A 414 1.20 33.15 -27.68
CA ARG A 414 1.19 32.16 -28.78
C ARG A 414 -0.23 31.83 -29.25
N VAL A 415 -1.18 31.65 -28.33
CA VAL A 415 -2.59 31.39 -28.67
C VAL A 415 -3.23 32.61 -29.32
N LEU A 416 -2.95 33.82 -28.83
CA LEU A 416 -3.40 35.05 -29.49
C LEU A 416 -2.88 35.14 -30.93
N ASP A 417 -1.62 34.82 -31.18
CA ASP A 417 -1.06 34.89 -32.53
C ASP A 417 -1.61 33.80 -33.47
N ALA A 418 -1.87 32.60 -32.97
CA ALA A 418 -2.38 31.47 -33.78
C ALA A 418 -3.90 31.48 -33.98
N HIS A 419 -4.65 31.97 -32.98
CA HIS A 419 -6.11 31.83 -32.90
C HIS A 419 -6.81 33.13 -32.48
N ALA A 420 -6.23 34.29 -32.85
CA ALA A 420 -6.69 35.64 -32.50
C ALA A 420 -8.21 35.82 -32.54
N LYS A 421 -8.83 35.51 -33.67
CA LYS A 421 -10.28 35.70 -33.86
C LYS A 421 -11.10 34.98 -32.79
N GLN A 422 -10.78 33.71 -32.52
CA GLN A 422 -11.50 32.91 -31.53
C GLN A 422 -11.32 33.48 -30.12
N VAL A 423 -10.09 33.83 -29.73
CA VAL A 423 -9.80 34.38 -28.40
C VAL A 423 -10.50 35.73 -28.20
N LEU A 424 -10.46 36.61 -29.20
CA LEU A 424 -11.07 37.94 -29.18
C LEU A 424 -12.61 37.87 -29.09
N GLU A 425 -13.23 36.92 -29.80
CA GLU A 425 -14.68 36.69 -29.77
C GLU A 425 -15.16 36.02 -28.48
N GLU A 426 -14.37 35.11 -27.88
CA GLU A 426 -14.71 34.41 -26.64
C GLU A 426 -14.48 35.28 -25.37
N GLY A 427 -13.58 36.27 -25.45
CA GLY A 427 -13.21 37.15 -24.34
C GLY A 427 -14.24 38.26 -24.06
N SER A 428 -14.69 38.38 -22.80
CA SER A 428 -15.62 39.44 -22.37
C SER A 428 -15.09 40.34 -21.24
N CYS A 429 -13.81 40.21 -20.86
CA CYS A 429 -13.18 40.92 -19.72
C CYS A 429 -11.86 41.58 -20.13
N TRP A 430 -11.84 42.17 -21.33
CA TRP A 430 -10.62 42.74 -21.92
C TRP A 430 -10.01 43.90 -21.13
N LYS A 431 -10.82 44.66 -20.39
CA LYS A 431 -10.33 45.68 -19.46
C LYS A 431 -9.46 45.06 -18.37
N GLU A 432 -9.92 43.98 -17.76
CA GLU A 432 -9.17 43.24 -16.74
C GLU A 432 -7.95 42.53 -17.33
N VAL A 433 -8.05 41.98 -18.55
CA VAL A 433 -6.89 41.42 -19.27
C VAL A 433 -5.83 42.50 -19.52
N ALA A 434 -6.21 43.69 -19.98
CA ALA A 434 -5.29 44.80 -20.17
C ALA A 434 -4.59 45.20 -18.88
N GLN A 435 -5.33 45.25 -17.76
CA GLN A 435 -4.75 45.51 -16.44
C GLN A 435 -3.75 44.43 -16.01
N LEU A 436 -4.04 43.14 -16.26
CA LEU A 436 -3.10 42.04 -16.01
C LEU A 436 -1.82 42.18 -16.83
N LEU A 437 -1.95 42.50 -18.12
CA LEU A 437 -0.81 42.68 -19.01
C LEU A 437 0.06 43.86 -18.58
N LEU A 438 -0.56 45.01 -18.25
CA LEU A 438 0.15 46.18 -17.74
C LEU A 438 0.87 45.88 -16.41
N ALA A 439 0.19 45.20 -15.48
CA ALA A 439 0.77 44.81 -14.20
C ALA A 439 1.95 43.82 -14.35
N SER A 440 1.93 43.00 -15.40
CA SER A 440 3.02 42.04 -15.67
C SER A 440 4.29 42.69 -16.26
N GLY A 441 4.19 43.89 -16.82
CA GLY A 441 5.29 44.55 -17.54
C GLY A 441 5.72 43.86 -18.85
N ARG A 442 4.96 42.87 -19.34
CA ARG A 442 5.26 42.12 -20.58
C ARG A 442 4.82 42.88 -21.82
N THR A 443 5.71 43.72 -22.33
CA THR A 443 5.46 44.56 -23.53
C THR A 443 5.20 43.75 -24.80
N ASP A 444 5.76 42.55 -24.89
CA ASP A 444 5.55 41.61 -26.00
C ASP A 444 4.11 41.08 -26.07
N SER A 445 3.52 40.71 -24.92
CA SER A 445 2.13 40.28 -24.85
C SER A 445 1.15 41.42 -25.15
N ILE A 446 1.47 42.65 -24.71
CA ILE A 446 0.70 43.86 -25.04
C ILE A 446 0.77 44.13 -26.55
N GLN A 447 1.97 44.06 -27.13
CA GLN A 447 2.17 44.22 -28.57
C GLN A 447 1.36 43.19 -29.37
N ALA A 448 1.35 41.93 -28.94
CA ALA A 448 0.59 40.87 -29.60
C ALA A 448 -0.92 41.19 -29.58
N LEU A 449 -1.47 41.55 -28.42
CA LEU A 449 -2.89 41.93 -28.30
C LEU A 449 -3.24 43.14 -29.19
N LEU A 450 -2.42 44.19 -29.18
CA LEU A 450 -2.63 45.39 -30.03
C LEU A 450 -2.53 45.05 -31.52
N SER A 451 -1.62 44.15 -31.91
CA SER A 451 -1.47 43.73 -33.31
C SER A 451 -2.69 42.97 -33.81
N GLN A 452 -3.19 42.02 -33.01
CA GLN A 452 -4.31 41.17 -33.40
C GLN A 452 -5.65 41.93 -33.40
N THR A 453 -5.85 42.87 -32.47
CA THR A 453 -7.05 43.73 -32.44
C THR A 453 -7.14 44.64 -33.66
N ALA A 454 -6.02 45.26 -34.05
CA ALA A 454 -5.93 46.08 -35.26
C ALA A 454 -6.14 45.25 -36.54
N ASN A 455 -5.52 44.06 -36.64
CA ASN A 455 -5.64 43.18 -37.80
C ASN A 455 -7.08 42.68 -38.04
N HIS A 456 -7.78 42.32 -36.96
CA HIS A 456 -9.14 41.77 -37.06
C HIS A 456 -10.24 42.83 -37.06
N LYS A 457 -9.92 44.13 -37.05
CA LYS A 457 -10.88 45.22 -36.79
C LYS A 457 -11.73 44.95 -35.53
N ALA A 458 -11.13 44.26 -34.56
CA ALA A 458 -11.79 43.76 -33.36
C ALA A 458 -11.78 44.80 -32.23
N GLU A 459 -11.64 46.08 -32.56
CA GLU A 459 -11.75 47.20 -31.60
C GLU A 459 -13.10 47.16 -30.88
N GLU A 460 -14.15 46.68 -31.56
CA GLU A 460 -15.48 46.46 -30.97
C GLU A 460 -15.48 45.37 -29.87
N HIS A 461 -14.57 44.38 -29.95
CA HIS A 461 -14.49 43.29 -28.98
C HIS A 461 -13.67 43.66 -27.73
N VAL A 462 -12.54 44.35 -27.90
CA VAL A 462 -11.68 44.77 -26.77
C VAL A 462 -12.17 46.04 -26.08
N GLY A 463 -12.91 46.87 -26.80
CA GLY A 463 -13.45 48.14 -26.33
C GLY A 463 -12.45 49.28 -26.52
N ALA A 464 -12.93 50.40 -27.09
CA ALA A 464 -12.11 51.56 -27.42
C ALA A 464 -11.36 52.15 -26.20
N GLU A 465 -11.97 52.14 -25.02
CA GLU A 465 -11.34 52.61 -23.78
C GLU A 465 -10.17 51.73 -23.35
N THR A 466 -10.32 50.40 -23.43
CA THR A 466 -9.25 49.44 -23.11
C THR A 466 -8.08 49.59 -24.08
N PHE A 467 -8.40 49.76 -25.36
CA PHE A 467 -7.39 49.94 -26.41
C PHE A 467 -6.62 51.25 -26.22
N ALA A 468 -7.31 52.35 -25.94
CA ALA A 468 -6.69 53.65 -25.63
C ALA A 468 -5.80 53.58 -24.38
N LEU A 469 -6.23 52.85 -23.34
CA LEU A 469 -5.44 52.63 -22.12
C LEU A 469 -4.11 51.92 -22.44
N LEU A 470 -4.14 50.82 -23.19
CA LEU A 470 -2.93 50.07 -23.55
C LEU A 470 -1.95 50.92 -24.39
N ILE A 471 -2.45 51.74 -25.30
CA ILE A 471 -1.60 52.65 -26.11
C ILE A 471 -0.97 53.74 -25.24
N SER A 472 -1.75 54.33 -24.33
CA SER A 472 -1.29 55.40 -23.43
C SER A 472 -0.21 54.91 -22.48
N GLU A 473 -0.42 53.74 -21.87
CA GLU A 473 0.47 53.19 -20.85
C GLU A 473 1.68 52.44 -21.44
N CYS A 474 1.62 51.99 -22.70
CA CYS A 474 2.69 51.25 -23.38
C CYS A 474 2.90 51.71 -24.84
N PRO A 475 3.38 52.94 -25.06
CA PRO A 475 3.53 53.52 -26.40
C PRO A 475 4.53 52.77 -27.30
N GLU A 476 5.55 52.13 -26.71
CA GLU A 476 6.52 51.31 -27.43
C GLU A 476 5.86 50.06 -28.04
N ALA A 477 5.00 49.38 -27.27
CA ALA A 477 4.25 48.22 -27.75
C ALA A 477 3.26 48.59 -28.86
N ALA A 478 2.62 49.77 -28.76
CA ALA A 478 1.73 50.30 -29.80
C ALA A 478 2.48 50.58 -31.11
N THR A 479 3.66 51.20 -31.02
CA THR A 479 4.53 51.48 -32.18
C THR A 479 4.97 50.17 -32.84
N ALA A 480 5.39 49.19 -32.05
CA ALA A 480 5.81 47.88 -32.53
C ALA A 480 4.65 47.08 -33.16
N ALA A 481 3.45 47.17 -32.59
CA ALA A 481 2.24 46.57 -33.15
C ALA A 481 1.88 47.17 -34.52
N GLN A 482 1.96 48.51 -34.65
CA GLN A 482 1.69 49.20 -35.91
C GLN A 482 2.72 48.87 -37.00
N ALA A 483 4.00 48.71 -36.61
CA ALA A 483 5.05 48.25 -37.52
C ALA A 483 4.79 46.81 -38.00
N ARG A 484 4.37 45.92 -37.08
CA ARG A 484 4.01 44.53 -37.40
C ARG A 484 2.81 44.45 -38.34
N LEU A 485 1.77 45.26 -38.11
CA LEU A 485 0.60 45.34 -38.98
C LEU A 485 0.98 45.77 -40.41
N LYS A 486 1.77 46.85 -40.54
CA LYS A 486 2.29 47.31 -41.83
C LYS A 486 3.12 46.25 -42.56
N ALA A 487 3.89 45.46 -41.81
CA ALA A 487 4.68 44.37 -42.38
C ALA A 487 3.81 43.22 -42.90
N LEU A 488 2.72 42.88 -42.20
CA LEU A 488 1.75 41.86 -42.63
C LEU A 488 0.94 42.35 -43.86
N GLU A 489 0.57 43.62 -43.89
CA GLU A 489 -0.09 44.24 -45.06
C GLU A 489 0.83 44.28 -46.30
N ALA A 490 2.14 44.46 -46.08
CA ALA A 490 3.14 44.47 -47.14
C ALA A 490 3.50 43.07 -47.67
N ASN A 491 3.17 42.00 -46.95
CA ASN A 491 3.49 40.62 -47.34
C ASN A 491 2.37 39.64 -46.90
N PRO A 492 1.27 39.54 -47.66
CA PRO A 492 0.08 38.76 -47.28
C PRO A 492 0.22 37.24 -47.49
N GLY A 493 1.45 36.74 -47.67
CA GLY A 493 1.77 35.36 -48.06
C GLY A 493 1.78 34.37 -46.91
#